data_AF-A0A820H1F6-F1
#
_entry.id   AF-A0A820H1F6-F1
#
_cell.length_a   1.000
_cell.length_b   1.000
_cell.length_c   1.000
_cell.angle_alpha   90.00
_cell.angle_beta   90.00
_cell.angle_gamma   90.00
#
_symmetry.space_group_name_H-M   'P 1'
#
loop_
_entity.id
_entity.type
_entity.pdbx_description
1 polymer ?
#
loop_
_entity_poly.entity_id
_entity_poly.type
_entity_poly.pdbx_seq_one_letter_code
_entity_poly.pdbx_strand_id
1 'polypeptide(L)'
;EKWEFDIGTGNNGWGNQEVQFDTDRIENTRCENQRLIIEAHRENYQDQKFTSARLKSKASWTYGRLQTKEKLPVGKGLWPAI
;
A
#
# COMPACT_ATOMS: atom_id res chain seq x y z
N GLU A 1 1.21 -9.65 15.42
CA GLU A 1 0.72 -9.24 14.09
C GLU A 1 -0.22 -8.06 14.22
N LYS A 2 -0.06 -6.98 13.44
CA LYS A 2 -0.88 -5.75 13.53
C LYS A 2 -1.59 -5.37 12.23
N TRP A 3 -1.10 -5.89 11.10
CA TRP A 3 -1.52 -5.51 9.76
C TRP A 3 -2.03 -6.72 8.98
N GLU A 4 -2.96 -6.47 8.08
CA GLU A 4 -3.47 -7.38 7.06
C GLU A 4 -3.22 -6.76 5.68
N PHE A 5 -2.85 -7.59 4.70
CA PHE A 5 -2.63 -7.15 3.32
C PHE A 5 -3.89 -7.35 2.49
N ASP A 6 -4.24 -6.33 1.72
CA ASP A 6 -5.15 -6.47 0.59
C ASP A 6 -4.32 -6.77 -0.67
N ILE A 7 -4.54 -7.95 -1.28
CA ILE A 7 -3.75 -8.44 -2.42
C ILE A 7 -4.57 -8.33 -3.71
N GLY A 8 -3.92 -7.90 -4.79
CA GLY A 8 -4.49 -7.83 -6.12
C GLY A 8 -4.92 -6.43 -6.55
N THR A 9 -5.92 -6.37 -7.41
CA THR A 9 -6.41 -5.11 -8.04
C THR A 9 -7.77 -4.67 -7.49
N GLY A 10 -8.32 -5.41 -6.51
CA GLY A 10 -9.70 -5.24 -6.06
C GLY A 10 -10.73 -5.35 -7.18
N ASN A 11 -11.92 -4.79 -6.94
CA ASN A 11 -12.94 -4.63 -7.97
C ASN A 11 -12.74 -3.29 -8.71
N ASN A 12 -12.65 -3.31 -10.05
CA ASN A 12 -12.48 -2.12 -10.90
C ASN A 12 -11.29 -1.21 -10.48
N GLY A 13 -10.14 -1.80 -10.17
CA GLY A 13 -8.96 -1.06 -9.70
C GLY A 13 -9.22 -0.37 -8.37
N TRP A 14 -9.54 -1.17 -7.34
CA TRP A 14 -9.95 -0.70 -6.00
C TRP A 14 -11.08 0.33 -5.99
N GLY A 15 -11.96 0.30 -6.99
CA GLY A 15 -13.09 1.22 -7.17
C GLY A 15 -12.74 2.52 -7.90
N ASN A 16 -11.46 2.78 -8.18
CA ASN A 16 -10.97 4.05 -8.74
C ASN A 16 -10.16 3.87 -10.03
N GLN A 17 -10.25 2.72 -10.71
CA GLN A 17 -9.46 2.40 -11.90
C GLN A 17 -7.94 2.48 -11.63
N GLU A 18 -7.53 2.12 -10.42
CA GLU A 18 -6.13 2.00 -10.03
C GLU A 18 -5.42 0.92 -10.86
N VAL A 19 -4.13 1.11 -11.11
CA VAL A 19 -3.36 0.37 -12.14
C VAL A 19 -2.24 -0.50 -11.56
N GLN A 20 -2.14 -0.59 -10.24
CA GLN A 20 -1.20 -1.46 -9.55
C GLN A 20 -1.83 -2.80 -9.18
N PHE A 21 -0.99 -3.81 -9.04
CA PHE A 21 -1.30 -5.03 -8.32
C PHE A 21 -0.68 -4.93 -6.92
N ASP A 22 -1.51 -4.91 -5.87
CA ASP A 22 -1.01 -4.88 -4.49
C ASP A 22 -0.51 -6.27 -4.06
N THR A 23 0.66 -6.34 -3.43
CA THR A 23 1.28 -7.58 -2.97
C THR A 23 1.76 -7.51 -1.53
N ASP A 24 2.07 -8.66 -0.93
CA ASP A 24 2.74 -8.82 0.36
C ASP A 24 4.25 -9.08 0.21
N ARG A 25 4.81 -8.90 -0.99
CA ARG A 25 6.22 -9.14 -1.25
C ARG A 25 7.09 -8.08 -0.57
N ILE A 26 8.31 -8.48 -0.20
CA ILE A 26 9.26 -7.62 0.52
C ILE A 26 9.67 -6.38 -0.29
N GLU A 27 9.63 -6.47 -1.62
CA GLU A 27 9.88 -5.36 -2.54
C GLU A 27 8.86 -4.23 -2.35
N ASN A 28 7.61 -4.57 -2.04
CA ASN A 28 6.50 -3.62 -1.90
C ASN A 28 6.23 -3.20 -0.46
N THR A 29 6.50 -4.06 0.54
CA THR A 29 6.35 -3.71 1.96
C THR A 29 7.43 -4.32 2.83
N ARG A 30 8.13 -3.48 3.59
CA ARG A 30 9.15 -3.92 4.54
C ARG A 30 9.36 -2.94 5.68
N CYS A 31 9.93 -3.43 6.78
CA CYS A 31 10.40 -2.60 7.87
C CYS A 31 11.92 -2.41 7.75
N GLU A 32 12.36 -1.18 7.52
CA GLU A 32 13.77 -0.82 7.45
C GLU A 32 14.06 0.39 8.34
N ASN A 33 15.13 0.31 9.13
CA ASN A 33 15.54 1.39 10.02
C ASN A 33 14.37 1.93 10.88
N GLN A 34 13.60 1.00 11.47
CA GLN A 34 12.42 1.27 12.31
C GLN A 34 11.29 2.05 11.61
N ARG A 35 11.26 2.05 10.27
CA ARG A 35 10.20 2.66 9.47
C ARG A 35 9.52 1.60 8.62
N LEU A 36 8.22 1.72 8.50
CA LEU A 36 7.46 1.00 7.49
C LEU A 36 7.73 1.68 6.14
N ILE A 37 8.21 0.89 5.19
CA ILE A 37 8.42 1.30 3.80
C ILE A 37 7.36 0.59 2.96
N ILE A 38 6.52 1.38 2.30
CA ILE A 38 5.64 0.93 1.22
C ILE A 38 6.22 1.51 -0.07
N GLU A 39 6.51 0.65 -1.02
CA GLU A 39 7.21 1.03 -2.25
C GLU A 39 6.46 0.53 -3.47
N ALA A 40 6.13 1.46 -4.36
CA ALA A 40 5.53 1.14 -5.65
C ALA A 40 6.63 0.93 -6.69
N HIS A 41 6.54 -0.17 -7.44
CA HIS A 41 7.48 -0.50 -8.51
C HIS A 41 6.80 -0.49 -9.86
N ARG A 42 7.55 -0.09 -10.90
CA ARG A 42 7.14 -0.32 -12.28
C ARG A 42 7.69 -1.68 -12.71
N GLU A 43 6.83 -2.68 -12.75
CA GLU A 43 7.16 -4.03 -13.17
C GLU A 43 5.93 -4.70 -13.79
N ASN A 44 6.14 -5.66 -14.70
CA ASN A 44 5.03 -6.45 -15.20
C ASN A 44 4.73 -7.58 -14.20
N TYR A 45 3.56 -7.54 -13.57
CA TYR A 45 3.15 -8.51 -12.57
C TYR A 45 1.63 -8.72 -12.63
N GLN A 46 1.20 -9.98 -12.82
CA GLN A 46 -0.22 -10.37 -12.91
C GLN A 46 -1.08 -9.39 -13.73
N ASP A 47 -0.67 -9.19 -14.99
CA ASP A 47 -1.32 -8.30 -15.98
C ASP A 47 -1.32 -6.79 -15.66
N GLN A 48 -0.67 -6.38 -14.57
CA GLN A 48 -0.44 -4.97 -14.25
C GLN A 48 0.99 -4.56 -14.58
N LYS A 49 1.18 -3.24 -14.80
CA LYS A 49 2.49 -2.63 -15.08
C LYS A 49 3.14 -2.01 -13.84
N PHE A 50 2.46 -2.11 -12.71
CA PHE A 50 2.89 -1.57 -11.44
C PHE A 50 2.52 -2.54 -10.33
N THR A 51 3.33 -2.54 -9.29
CA THR A 51 3.01 -3.21 -8.02
C THR A 51 3.10 -2.21 -6.88
N SER A 52 2.33 -2.43 -5.83
CA SER A 52 2.42 -1.67 -4.59
C SER A 52 2.00 -2.55 -3.42
N ALA A 53 1.64 -1.94 -2.30
CA ALA A 53 1.02 -2.64 -1.19
C ALA A 53 -0.07 -1.81 -0.53
N ARG A 54 -1.08 -2.52 -0.03
CA ARG A 54 -2.22 -1.98 0.67
C ARG A 54 -2.38 -2.69 2.00
N LEU A 55 -2.29 -1.92 3.09
CA LEU A 55 -2.31 -2.44 4.46
C LEU A 55 -3.57 -1.97 5.19
N LYS A 56 -4.18 -2.88 5.94
CA LYS A 56 -5.27 -2.59 6.88
C LYS A 56 -4.86 -2.95 8.30
N SER A 57 -5.25 -2.11 9.25
CA SER A 57 -5.13 -2.43 10.68
C SER A 57 -6.04 -3.61 11.03
N LYS A 58 -5.50 -4.63 11.72
CA LYS A 58 -6.33 -5.71 12.30
C LYS A 58 -7.19 -5.23 13.48
N ALA A 59 -6.88 -4.06 14.04
CA ALA A 59 -7.62 -3.45 15.12
C ALA A 59 -8.57 -2.36 14.60
N SER A 60 -9.66 -2.14 15.33
CA SER A 60 -10.61 -1.06 15.09
C SER A 60 -10.87 -0.31 16.40
N TRP A 61 -11.23 0.97 16.27
CA TRP A 61 -11.51 1.85 17.40
C TRP A 61 -12.75 2.68 17.10
N THR A 62 -13.54 2.96 18.14
CA THR A 62 -14.61 3.96 18.11
C THR A 62 -14.11 5.17 18.90
N TYR A 63 -14.07 6.32 18.23
CA TYR A 63 -13.43 7.55 18.72
C TYR A 63 -11.90 7.43 18.86
N GLY A 64 -11.26 8.55 19.20
CA GLY A 64 -9.83 8.63 19.48
C GLY A 64 -9.08 9.59 18.58
N ARG A 65 -7.76 9.58 18.71
CA ARG A 65 -6.84 10.36 17.90
C ARG A 65 -5.80 9.43 17.30
N LEU A 66 -5.83 9.29 15.98
CA LEU A 66 -4.79 8.59 15.23
C LEU A 66 -3.71 9.60 14.82
N GLN A 67 -2.45 9.23 15.03
CA GLN A 67 -1.30 10.02 14.64
C GLN A 67 -0.32 9.13 13.91
N THR A 68 0.17 9.63 12.79
CA THR A 68 1.13 8.96 11.94
C THR A 68 2.19 9.98 11.50
N LYS A 69 3.36 9.48 11.07
CA LYS A 69 4.49 10.33 10.65
C LYS A 69 5.12 9.74 9.41
N GLU A 70 4.90 10.40 8.28
CA GLU A 70 5.29 9.93 6.97
C GLU A 70 6.27 10.86 6.27
N LYS A 71 6.99 10.27 5.31
CA LYS A 71 7.58 11.00 4.19
C LYS A 71 6.91 10.50 2.93
N LEU A 72 6.13 11.35 2.28
CA LEU A 72 5.37 10.99 1.09
C LEU A 72 6.30 10.86 -0.14
N PRO A 73 5.99 9.94 -1.07
CA PRO A 73 6.74 9.81 -2.30
C PRO A 73 6.40 10.97 -3.25
N VAL A 74 7.32 11.27 -4.18
CA VAL A 74 7.16 12.36 -5.16
C VAL A 74 7.28 11.77 -6.56
N GLY A 75 6.28 12.04 -7.41
CA GLY A 75 6.26 11.57 -8.79
C GLY A 75 4.86 11.58 -9.39
N LYS A 76 4.76 11.70 -10.72
CA LYS A 76 3.48 11.69 -11.43
C LYS A 76 2.85 10.29 -11.38
N GLY A 77 1.57 10.24 -11.02
CA GLY A 77 0.79 9.00 -10.97
C GLY A 77 0.87 8.25 -9.64
N LEU A 78 1.67 8.73 -8.69
CA LEU A 78 1.68 8.20 -7.32
C LEU A 78 0.50 8.75 -6.54
N TRP A 79 -0.19 7.89 -5.79
CA TRP A 79 -1.32 8.24 -4.95
C TRP A 79 -1.18 7.60 -3.56
N PRO A 80 -0.41 8.22 -2.63
CA PRO A 80 -0.31 7.73 -1.26
C PRO A 80 -1.57 8.11 -0.46
N ALA A 81 -1.99 7.23 0.45
CA ALA A 81 -3.08 7.44 1.39
C ALA A 81 -2.71 6.88 2.78
N ILE A 82 -3.30 7.46 3.83
CA ILE A 82 -3.17 7.06 5.24
C ILE A 82 -4.58 6.77 5.77
#